data_AF-A0AA44QDP4-F1
#
_entry.id   AF-A0AA44QDP4-F1
#
_cell.length_a   1.000
_cell.length_b   1.000
_cell.length_c   1.000
_cell.angle_alpha   90.00
_cell.angle_beta   90.00
_cell.angle_gamma   90.00
#
_symmetry.space_group_name_H-M   'P 1'
#
loop_
_entity.id
_entity.type
_entity.pdbx_description
1 polymer ?
#
loop_
_entity_poly.entity_id
_entity_poly.type
_entity_poly.pdbx_seq_one_letter_code
_entity_poly.pdbx_strand_id
1 'polypeptide(L)'
;MRTFRPKASRFRKGPLPFRHVLLISFIIFLLLTLQGFWIVNKSIQPTLIKYGEVQTHKMATVVMTKAVKDRLKEGFDVDSLMKVQNDKNGKVSTIDLNTKQVNEILTSTTAYIEKYLHQVEKGDMEALGLPEETGVSMSVPLGRITDNALLGNLGPDIPIDFTTIGHVNTDIKQNVKPHGINNTAIEVVMEVDVTLQVIIPFRTKEITVKQNIPIATRIVQGEVPSYYGNGGVVVPDSKGKKEDD
;
A
#
# COMPACT_ATOMS: atom_id res chain seq x y z
N MET A 1 -33.78 64.70 60.45
CA MET A 1 -33.07 63.47 60.05
C MET A 1 -34.05 62.58 59.27
N ARG A 2 -34.02 62.59 57.93
CA ARG A 2 -34.88 61.75 57.08
C ARG A 2 -34.00 60.66 56.47
N THR A 3 -34.18 59.41 56.90
CA THR A 3 -33.45 58.26 56.37
C THR A 3 -34.04 57.88 54.99
N PHE A 4 -33.30 58.18 53.93
CA PHE A 4 -33.58 57.68 52.59
C PHE A 4 -33.25 56.18 52.54
N ARG A 5 -34.26 55.32 52.41
CA ARG A 5 -34.06 53.89 52.10
C ARG A 5 -34.04 53.72 50.58
N PRO A 6 -32.97 53.19 49.96
CA PRO A 6 -32.97 52.90 48.54
C PRO A 6 -33.94 51.74 48.27
N LYS A 7 -34.89 51.97 47.37
CA LYS A 7 -35.82 50.93 46.89
C LYS A 7 -35.01 50.00 45.99
N ALA A 8 -34.50 48.90 46.55
CA ALA A 8 -33.83 47.86 45.76
C ALA A 8 -34.83 47.28 44.74
N SER A 9 -34.69 47.70 43.49
CA SER A 9 -35.43 47.13 42.36
C SER A 9 -34.98 45.67 42.18
N ARG A 10 -35.73 44.75 42.78
CA ARG A 10 -35.59 43.32 42.49
C ARG A 10 -36.24 43.07 41.14
N PHE A 11 -35.47 43.19 40.05
CA PHE A 11 -35.82 42.56 38.78
C PHE A 11 -35.78 41.03 38.94
N ARG A 12 -36.79 40.46 39.61
CA ARG A 12 -37.10 39.05 39.48
C ARG A 12 -37.77 38.88 38.12
N LYS A 13 -36.96 38.68 37.08
CA LYS A 13 -37.48 38.21 35.78
C LYS A 13 -38.20 36.88 36.05
N GLY A 14 -39.51 36.86 35.89
CA GLY A 14 -40.28 35.63 35.96
C GLY A 14 -39.80 34.61 34.92
N PRO A 15 -40.19 33.33 35.02
CA PRO A 15 -39.85 32.34 34.00
C PRO A 15 -40.27 32.84 32.61
N LEU A 16 -39.43 32.61 31.60
CA LEU A 16 -39.71 33.00 30.23
C LEU A 16 -41.07 32.43 29.78
N PRO A 17 -41.87 33.17 28.99
CA PRO A 17 -43.15 32.66 28.50
C PRO A 17 -42.93 31.40 27.67
N PHE A 18 -43.81 30.39 27.79
CA PHE A 18 -43.67 29.08 27.14
C PHE A 18 -43.30 29.14 25.65
N ARG A 19 -43.86 30.10 24.90
CA ARG A 19 -43.55 30.33 23.46
C ARG A 19 -42.08 30.64 23.20
N HIS A 20 -41.42 31.39 24.10
CA HIS A 20 -40.01 31.74 23.97
C HIS A 20 -39.11 30.55 24.31
N VAL A 21 -39.50 29.75 25.32
CA VAL A 21 -38.77 28.53 25.67
C VAL A 21 -38.79 27.54 24.50
N LEU A 22 -39.95 27.33 23.86
CA LEU A 22 -40.08 26.47 22.69
C LEU A 22 -39.20 26.98 21.53
N LEU A 23 -39.27 28.28 21.23
CA LEU A 23 -38.48 28.89 20.15
C LEU A 23 -36.96 28.77 20.41
N ILE A 24 -36.51 29.05 21.64
CA ILE A 24 -35.10 28.92 22.03
C ILE A 24 -34.65 27.45 21.93
N SER A 25 -35.43 26.51 22.45
CA SER A 25 -35.13 25.07 22.33
C SER A 25 -35.05 24.61 20.88
N PHE A 26 -35.94 25.12 20.01
CA PHE A 26 -35.91 24.82 18.58
C PHE A 26 -34.66 25.37 17.90
N ILE A 27 -34.26 26.61 18.21
CA ILE A 27 -33.01 27.20 17.68
C ILE A 27 -31.79 26.42 18.17
N ILE A 28 -31.74 26.04 19.46
CA ILE A 28 -30.65 25.24 20.01
C ILE A 28 -30.59 23.88 19.32
N PHE A 29 -31.73 23.22 19.13
CA PHE A 29 -31.80 21.95 18.41
C PHE A 29 -31.28 22.07 16.97
N LEU A 30 -31.67 23.14 16.26
CA LEU A 30 -31.19 23.41 14.91
C LEU A 30 -29.67 23.63 14.89
N LEU A 31 -29.14 24.43 15.83
CA LEU A 31 -27.72 24.71 15.96
C LEU A 31 -26.91 23.43 16.26
N LEU A 32 -27.38 22.60 17.21
CA LEU A 32 -26.73 21.33 17.54
C LEU A 32 -26.75 20.35 16.37
N THR A 33 -27.83 20.31 15.60
CA THR A 33 -27.95 19.46 14.40
C THR A 33 -26.95 19.89 13.32
N LEU A 34 -26.89 21.20 13.05
CA LEU A 34 -25.93 21.77 12.09
C LEU A 34 -24.49 21.55 12.53
N GLN A 35 -24.19 21.73 13.82
CA GLN A 35 -22.88 21.48 14.39
C GLN A 35 -22.50 19.99 14.28
N GLY A 36 -23.43 19.08 14.56
CA GLY A 36 -23.23 17.63 14.42
C GLY A 36 -22.86 17.25 12.99
N PHE A 37 -23.63 17.74 12.00
CA PHE A 37 -23.34 17.49 10.59
C PHE A 37 -21.97 18.03 10.17
N TRP A 38 -21.60 19.22 10.66
CA TRP A 38 -20.30 19.83 10.39
C TRP A 38 -19.14 19.00 10.96
N ILE A 39 -19.28 18.46 12.17
CA ILE A 39 -18.27 17.58 12.80
C ILE A 39 -18.13 16.28 12.00
N VAL A 40 -19.23 15.65 11.59
CA VAL A 40 -19.20 14.41 10.79
C VAL A 40 -18.43 14.63 9.49
N ASN A 41 -18.78 15.67 8.73
CA ASN A 41 -18.19 15.93 7.44
C ASN A 41 -16.71 16.37 7.52
N LYS A 42 -16.35 17.17 8.55
CA LYS A 42 -15.02 17.77 8.66
C LYS A 42 -14.02 16.94 9.46
N SER A 43 -14.48 16.18 10.44
CA SER A 43 -13.60 15.44 11.38
C SER A 43 -13.72 13.92 11.24
N ILE A 44 -14.94 13.37 11.24
CA ILE A 44 -15.14 11.91 11.30
C ILE A 44 -14.85 11.28 9.94
N GLN A 45 -15.45 11.82 8.87
CA GLN A 45 -15.31 11.31 7.51
C GLN A 45 -13.86 11.15 7.04
N PRO A 46 -12.97 12.17 7.12
CA PRO A 46 -11.59 12.02 6.64
C PRO A 46 -10.78 11.01 7.45
N THR A 47 -10.99 10.94 8.77
CA THR A 47 -10.32 9.95 9.63
C THR A 47 -10.78 8.54 9.31
N LEU A 48 -12.08 8.35 9.10
CA LEU A 48 -12.67 7.05 8.76
C LEU A 48 -12.18 6.56 7.38
N ILE A 49 -12.15 7.44 6.38
CA ILE A 49 -11.56 7.12 5.07
C ILE A 49 -10.09 6.73 5.20
N LYS A 50 -9.29 7.53 5.93
CA LYS A 50 -7.85 7.24 6.11
C LYS A 50 -7.62 5.91 6.81
N TYR A 51 -8.42 5.60 7.83
CA TYR A 51 -8.35 4.32 8.51
C TYR A 51 -8.73 3.16 7.57
N GLY A 52 -9.81 3.32 6.81
CA GLY A 52 -10.23 2.34 5.80
C GLY A 52 -9.15 2.11 4.74
N GLU A 53 -8.52 3.15 4.21
CA GLU A 53 -7.38 3.04 3.27
C GLU A 53 -6.25 2.19 3.85
N VAL A 54 -5.87 2.43 5.11
CA VAL A 54 -4.81 1.68 5.78
C VAL A 54 -5.20 0.21 5.95
N GLN A 55 -6.43 -0.06 6.39
CA GLN A 55 -6.89 -1.44 6.61
C GLN A 55 -7.04 -2.21 5.31
N THR A 56 -7.63 -1.59 4.28
CA THR A 56 -7.75 -2.20 2.95
C THR A 56 -6.38 -2.43 2.32
N HIS A 57 -5.43 -1.50 2.47
CA HIS A 57 -4.05 -1.69 1.98
C HIS A 57 -3.34 -2.85 2.68
N LYS A 58 -3.47 -2.95 4.00
CA LYS A 58 -2.94 -4.09 4.78
C LYS A 58 -3.56 -5.40 4.31
N MET A 59 -4.89 -5.45 4.20
CA MET A 59 -5.61 -6.63 3.75
C MET A 59 -5.14 -7.08 2.36
N ALA A 60 -5.14 -6.16 1.39
CA ALA A 60 -4.68 -6.45 0.03
C ALA A 60 -3.25 -7.01 0.02
N THR A 61 -2.34 -6.41 0.79
CA THR A 61 -0.95 -6.86 0.90
C THR A 61 -0.86 -8.29 1.44
N VAL A 62 -1.66 -8.61 2.46
CA VAL A 62 -1.70 -9.94 3.05
C VAL A 62 -2.26 -10.96 2.04
N VAL A 63 -3.35 -10.62 1.35
CA VAL A 63 -3.96 -11.46 0.31
C VAL A 63 -2.98 -11.74 -0.84
N MET A 64 -2.34 -10.69 -1.38
CA MET A 64 -1.36 -10.83 -2.46
C MET A 64 -0.17 -11.70 -2.03
N THR A 65 0.38 -11.45 -0.84
CA THR A 65 1.48 -12.24 -0.30
C THR A 65 1.10 -13.71 -0.12
N LYS A 66 -0.12 -13.99 0.37
CA LYS A 66 -0.63 -15.35 0.53
C LYS A 66 -0.81 -16.03 -0.83
N ALA A 67 -1.39 -15.35 -1.81
CA ALA A 67 -1.59 -15.88 -3.17
C ALA A 67 -0.27 -16.32 -3.80
N VAL A 68 0.77 -15.48 -3.74
CA VAL A 68 2.09 -15.87 -4.23
C VAL A 68 2.66 -17.04 -3.44
N LYS A 69 2.60 -17.00 -2.11
CA LYS A 69 3.11 -18.07 -1.25
C LYS A 69 2.46 -19.42 -1.55
N ASP A 70 1.14 -19.45 -1.70
CA ASP A 70 0.41 -20.68 -1.94
C ASP A 70 0.65 -21.19 -3.37
N ARG A 71 0.76 -20.29 -4.36
CA ARG A 71 1.15 -20.68 -5.73
C ARG A 71 2.55 -21.29 -5.79
N LEU A 72 3.52 -20.73 -5.06
CA LEU A 72 4.89 -21.24 -5.00
C LEU A 72 4.98 -22.65 -4.39
N LYS A 73 4.10 -22.98 -3.43
CA LYS A 73 4.07 -24.33 -2.81
C LYS A 73 3.55 -25.42 -3.75
N GLU A 74 2.70 -25.08 -4.71
CA GLU A 74 2.06 -26.04 -5.63
C GLU A 74 2.98 -26.52 -6.77
N GLY A 75 4.28 -26.66 -6.51
CA GLY A 75 5.23 -27.27 -7.44
C GLY A 75 5.78 -26.32 -8.50
N PHE A 76 5.81 -25.01 -8.23
CA PHE A 76 6.53 -24.08 -9.08
C PHE A 76 8.04 -24.17 -8.82
N ASP A 77 8.80 -24.65 -9.80
CA ASP A 77 10.26 -24.60 -9.76
C ASP A 77 10.74 -23.22 -10.19
N VAL A 78 11.12 -22.41 -9.21
CA VAL A 78 11.70 -21.07 -9.41
C VAL A 78 12.94 -21.11 -10.29
N ASP A 79 13.71 -22.21 -10.24
CA ASP A 79 14.91 -22.37 -11.07
C ASP A 79 14.56 -22.56 -12.55
N SER A 80 13.33 -22.99 -12.85
CA SER A 80 12.84 -23.19 -14.23
C SER A 80 12.42 -21.90 -14.95
N LEU A 81 12.37 -20.76 -14.23
CA LEU A 81 12.08 -19.43 -14.80
C LEU A 81 13.18 -18.93 -15.71
N MET A 82 14.43 -19.27 -15.40
CA MET A 82 15.61 -18.81 -16.12
C MET A 82 16.29 -20.01 -16.78
N LYS A 83 16.25 -20.07 -18.11
CA LYS A 83 16.99 -21.05 -18.89
C LYS A 83 18.41 -20.54 -19.10
N VAL A 84 19.36 -21.20 -18.44
CA VAL A 84 20.78 -20.93 -18.60
C VAL A 84 21.33 -21.76 -19.76
N GLN A 85 21.86 -21.10 -20.78
CA GLN A 85 22.58 -21.77 -21.86
C GLN A 85 24.07 -21.58 -21.65
N ASN A 86 24.82 -22.68 -21.69
CA ASN A 86 26.28 -22.65 -21.56
C ASN A 86 26.96 -22.75 -22.93
N ASP A 87 28.14 -22.15 -23.05
CA ASP A 87 29.02 -22.30 -24.20
C ASP A 87 29.71 -23.68 -24.22
N LYS A 88 30.51 -23.94 -25.26
CA LYS A 88 31.27 -25.20 -25.41
C LYS A 88 32.28 -25.45 -24.29
N ASN A 89 32.61 -24.44 -23.50
CA ASN A 89 33.57 -24.48 -22.39
C ASN A 89 32.86 -24.59 -21.03
N GLY A 90 31.53 -24.72 -21.00
CA GLY A 90 30.73 -24.80 -19.77
C GLY A 90 30.48 -23.45 -19.09
N LYS A 91 30.79 -22.32 -19.73
CA LYS A 91 30.52 -20.97 -19.21
C LYS A 91 29.12 -20.49 -19.62
N VAL A 92 28.48 -19.70 -18.77
CA VAL A 92 27.15 -19.13 -19.08
C VAL A 92 27.27 -18.17 -20.27
N SER A 93 26.52 -18.46 -21.34
CA SER A 93 26.46 -17.65 -22.56
C SER A 93 25.22 -16.74 -22.56
N THR A 94 24.03 -17.33 -22.34
CA THR A 94 22.76 -16.59 -22.29
C THR A 94 21.90 -17.06 -21.12
N ILE A 95 21.05 -16.15 -20.64
CA ILE A 95 20.01 -16.44 -19.67
C ILE A 95 18.70 -15.92 -20.25
N ASP A 96 17.84 -16.86 -20.63
CA ASP A 96 16.54 -16.56 -21.23
C ASP A 96 15.43 -16.81 -20.22
N LEU A 97 14.42 -15.95 -20.21
CA LEU A 97 13.20 -16.21 -19.44
C LEU A 97 12.36 -17.29 -20.12
N ASN A 98 11.91 -18.25 -19.34
CA ASN A 98 10.97 -19.25 -19.80
C ASN A 98 9.56 -18.65 -19.87
N THR A 99 9.22 -18.04 -21.00
CA THR A 99 7.93 -17.33 -21.20
C THR A 99 6.71 -18.20 -20.87
N LYS A 100 6.77 -19.51 -21.12
CA LYS A 100 5.69 -20.43 -20.74
C LYS A 100 5.49 -20.47 -19.23
N GLN A 101 6.57 -20.66 -18.47
CA GLN A 101 6.53 -20.70 -17.01
C GLN A 101 6.14 -19.33 -16.42
N VAL A 102 6.66 -18.25 -17.01
CA VAL A 102 6.30 -16.86 -16.64
C VAL A 102 4.80 -16.63 -16.80
N ASN A 103 4.21 -16.98 -17.94
CA ASN A 103 2.78 -16.79 -18.16
C ASN A 103 1.93 -17.70 -17.26
N GLU A 104 2.39 -18.91 -17.00
CA GLU A 104 1.70 -19.83 -16.09
C GLU A 104 1.66 -19.29 -14.65
N ILE A 105 2.79 -18.80 -14.13
CA ILE A 105 2.82 -18.21 -12.78
C ILE A 105 2.02 -16.91 -12.72
N LEU A 106 2.08 -16.06 -13.74
CA LEU A 106 1.29 -14.83 -13.80
C LEU A 106 -0.22 -15.13 -13.73
N THR A 107 -0.71 -15.95 -14.65
CA THR A 107 -2.15 -16.26 -14.76
C THR A 107 -2.68 -16.97 -13.53
N SER A 108 -1.95 -17.96 -13.01
CA SER A 108 -2.34 -18.69 -11.80
C SER A 108 -2.32 -17.78 -10.57
N THR A 109 -1.28 -16.95 -10.40
CA THR A 109 -1.20 -16.02 -9.27
C THR A 109 -2.32 -14.98 -9.31
N THR A 110 -2.62 -14.41 -10.48
CA THR A 110 -3.77 -13.52 -10.67
C THR A 110 -5.07 -14.19 -10.21
N ALA A 111 -5.32 -15.43 -10.65
CA ALA A 111 -6.52 -16.17 -10.26
C ALA A 111 -6.58 -16.43 -8.74
N TYR A 112 -5.45 -16.71 -8.09
CA TYR A 112 -5.38 -16.86 -6.63
C TYR A 112 -5.70 -15.56 -5.89
N ILE A 113 -5.15 -14.43 -6.35
CA ILE A 113 -5.43 -13.11 -5.78
C ILE A 113 -6.92 -12.79 -5.91
N GLU A 114 -7.50 -12.91 -7.10
CA GLU A 114 -8.92 -12.65 -7.34
C GLU A 114 -9.81 -13.54 -6.46
N LYS A 115 -9.49 -14.84 -6.38
CA LYS A 115 -10.20 -15.79 -5.53
C LYS A 115 -10.18 -15.37 -4.06
N TYR A 116 -9.01 -15.00 -3.54
CA TYR A 116 -8.85 -14.61 -2.14
C TYR A 116 -9.49 -13.26 -1.83
N LEU A 117 -9.36 -12.25 -2.71
CA LEU A 117 -10.06 -10.98 -2.53
C LEU A 117 -11.58 -11.18 -2.45
N HIS A 118 -12.14 -11.98 -3.36
CA HIS A 118 -13.58 -12.28 -3.36
C HIS A 118 -14.03 -13.11 -2.14
N GLN A 119 -13.16 -13.93 -1.54
CA GLN A 119 -13.46 -14.61 -0.27
C GLN A 119 -13.55 -13.61 0.88
N VAL A 120 -12.60 -12.67 0.96
CA VAL A 120 -12.62 -11.65 2.02
C VAL A 120 -13.81 -10.70 1.87
N GLU A 121 -14.16 -10.32 0.64
CA GLU A 121 -15.35 -9.50 0.37
C GLU A 121 -16.64 -10.15 0.89
N LYS A 122 -16.70 -11.49 0.92
CA LYS A 122 -17.84 -12.25 1.46
C LYS A 122 -17.80 -12.41 2.98
N GLY A 123 -16.81 -11.83 3.66
CA GLY A 123 -16.60 -11.98 5.10
C GLY A 123 -15.90 -13.28 5.49
N ASP A 124 -15.41 -14.08 4.53
CA ASP A 124 -14.69 -15.33 4.80
C ASP A 124 -13.20 -15.06 5.03
N MET A 125 -12.93 -14.27 6.08
CA MET A 125 -11.59 -13.95 6.55
C MET A 125 -10.85 -15.19 7.08
N GLU A 126 -11.58 -16.14 7.66
CA GLU A 126 -11.05 -17.38 8.23
C GLU A 126 -10.44 -18.29 7.15
N ALA A 127 -11.02 -18.33 5.94
CA ALA A 127 -10.47 -19.08 4.81
C ALA A 127 -9.05 -18.67 4.41
N LEU A 128 -8.60 -17.46 4.78
CA LEU A 128 -7.22 -17.06 4.52
C LEU A 128 -6.21 -17.71 5.47
N GLY A 129 -6.65 -18.35 6.56
CA GLY A 129 -5.77 -18.96 7.57
C GLY A 129 -4.81 -17.95 8.19
N LEU A 130 -5.24 -16.69 8.25
CA LEU A 130 -4.47 -15.61 8.83
C LEU A 130 -4.66 -15.64 10.35
N PRO A 131 -3.60 -15.39 11.14
CA PRO A 131 -3.75 -15.18 12.57
C PRO A 131 -4.82 -14.11 12.83
N GLU A 132 -5.70 -14.32 13.82
CA GLU A 132 -6.60 -13.26 14.33
C GLU A 132 -5.80 -11.98 14.67
N GLU A 133 -4.51 -12.12 14.95
CA GLU A 133 -3.55 -11.05 15.22
C GLU A 133 -3.04 -10.27 14.00
N THR A 134 -3.51 -10.55 12.77
CA THR A 134 -3.11 -9.76 11.59
C THR A 134 -3.51 -8.29 11.68
N GLY A 135 -4.36 -7.93 12.65
CA GLY A 135 -4.70 -6.54 12.98
C GLY A 135 -5.54 -5.86 11.89
N VAL A 136 -6.08 -6.65 10.95
CA VAL A 136 -7.04 -6.21 9.95
C VAL A 136 -8.41 -6.22 10.60
N SER A 137 -8.94 -5.04 10.87
CA SER A 137 -10.28 -4.88 11.44
C SER A 137 -11.15 -4.12 10.45
N MET A 138 -12.26 -4.75 10.06
CA MET A 138 -13.29 -4.20 9.17
C MET A 138 -14.30 -3.32 9.92
N SER A 139 -13.96 -2.94 11.14
CA SER A 139 -14.71 -1.98 11.92
C SER A 139 -13.76 -1.06 12.68
N VAL A 140 -14.29 0.09 13.08
CA VAL A 140 -13.57 1.02 13.95
C VAL A 140 -14.51 1.61 14.99
N PRO A 141 -14.18 1.54 16.28
CA PRO A 141 -14.96 2.19 17.32
C PRO A 141 -15.03 3.69 17.07
N LEU A 142 -16.23 4.27 17.20
CA LEU A 142 -16.44 5.71 17.00
C LEU A 142 -15.42 6.58 17.76
N GLY A 143 -15.11 6.20 18.99
CA GLY A 143 -14.17 6.95 19.82
C GLY A 143 -12.74 6.98 19.25
N ARG A 144 -12.30 5.96 18.50
CA ARG A 144 -11.03 5.96 17.76
C ARG A 144 -11.02 6.97 16.61
N ILE A 145 -12.17 7.22 16.00
CA ILE A 145 -12.34 8.15 14.88
C ILE A 145 -12.32 9.60 15.35
N THR A 146 -12.81 9.85 16.57
CA THR A 146 -12.85 11.19 17.18
C THR A 146 -11.51 11.71 17.69
N ASP A 147 -10.42 10.94 17.51
CA ASP A 147 -9.06 11.26 17.98
C ASP A 147 -8.98 11.61 19.48
N ASN A 148 -9.92 11.07 20.26
CA ASN A 148 -9.97 11.26 21.70
C ASN A 148 -9.32 10.06 22.38
N ALA A 149 -8.14 10.29 22.96
CA ALA A 149 -7.37 9.26 23.65
C ALA A 149 -8.16 8.56 24.78
N LEU A 150 -9.10 9.26 25.43
CA LEU A 150 -9.94 8.70 26.49
C LEU A 150 -11.06 7.79 25.96
N LEU A 151 -11.48 8.01 24.71
CA LEU A 151 -12.59 7.30 24.09
C LEU A 151 -12.13 6.29 23.04
N GLY A 152 -10.82 6.08 22.85
CA GLY A 152 -10.28 5.33 21.70
C GLY A 152 -10.87 3.93 21.47
N ASN A 153 -11.39 3.26 22.50
CA ASN A 153 -12.05 1.95 22.41
C ASN A 153 -13.54 1.97 22.82
N LEU A 154 -14.14 3.15 22.89
CA LEU A 154 -15.53 3.34 23.31
C LEU A 154 -16.42 3.80 22.15
N GLY A 155 -17.69 3.43 22.25
CA GLY A 155 -18.71 3.78 21.27
C GLY A 155 -19.06 2.64 20.32
N PRO A 156 -20.05 2.84 19.44
CA PRO A 156 -20.45 1.85 18.46
C PRO A 156 -19.35 1.65 17.41
N ASP A 157 -19.25 0.42 16.93
CA ASP A 157 -18.37 0.06 15.82
C ASP A 157 -18.96 0.54 14.50
N ILE A 158 -18.17 1.30 13.75
CA ILE A 158 -18.52 1.73 12.40
C ILE A 158 -17.93 0.72 11.41
N PRO A 159 -18.75 0.08 10.57
CA PRO A 159 -18.25 -0.87 9.58
C PRO A 159 -17.46 -0.14 8.48
N ILE A 160 -16.44 -0.83 7.99
CA ILE A 160 -15.64 -0.45 6.83
C ILE A 160 -15.62 -1.66 5.92
N ASP A 161 -16.20 -1.50 4.75
CA ASP A 161 -16.22 -2.51 3.72
C ASP A 161 -15.23 -2.17 2.62
N PHE A 162 -14.90 -3.15 1.80
CA PHE A 162 -14.21 -2.90 0.54
C PHE A 162 -14.74 -3.82 -0.54
N THR A 163 -14.52 -3.43 -1.78
CA THR A 163 -14.81 -4.26 -2.96
C THR A 163 -13.75 -4.03 -4.01
N THR A 164 -13.39 -5.06 -4.75
CA THR A 164 -12.44 -4.99 -5.85
C THR A 164 -13.11 -4.30 -7.04
N ILE A 165 -12.47 -3.24 -7.54
CA ILE A 165 -12.96 -2.49 -8.70
C ILE A 165 -11.95 -2.58 -9.83
N GLY A 166 -12.20 -3.52 -10.74
CA GLY A 166 -11.34 -3.77 -11.89
C GLY A 166 -10.57 -5.08 -11.79
N HIS A 167 -9.57 -5.22 -12.65
CA HIS A 167 -8.80 -6.45 -12.79
C HIS A 167 -7.56 -6.42 -11.90
N VAL A 168 -7.21 -7.57 -11.33
CA VAL A 168 -5.90 -7.78 -10.73
C VAL A 168 -4.88 -7.85 -11.87
N ASN A 169 -3.93 -6.92 -11.89
CA ASN A 169 -2.88 -6.93 -12.89
C ASN A 169 -1.59 -7.48 -12.29
N THR A 170 -0.99 -8.46 -12.95
CA THR A 170 0.31 -9.02 -12.58
C THR A 170 1.26 -8.91 -13.76
N ASP A 171 2.51 -8.57 -13.50
CA ASP A 171 3.57 -8.48 -14.50
C ASP A 171 4.88 -9.04 -13.94
N ILE A 172 5.80 -9.45 -14.81
CA ILE A 172 7.15 -9.86 -14.44
C ILE A 172 8.17 -8.90 -15.04
N LYS A 173 8.99 -8.31 -14.18
CA LYS A 173 10.16 -7.52 -14.57
C LYS A 173 11.46 -8.22 -14.23
N GLN A 174 12.42 -8.11 -15.14
CA GLN A 174 13.78 -8.55 -14.93
C GLN A 174 14.65 -7.34 -14.58
N ASN A 175 15.35 -7.42 -13.45
CA ASN A 175 16.33 -6.42 -13.02
C ASN A 175 17.73 -7.03 -13.08
N VAL A 176 18.66 -6.34 -13.73
CA VAL A 176 20.06 -6.74 -13.79
C VAL A 176 20.89 -5.74 -13.01
N LYS A 177 21.62 -6.21 -11.99
CA LYS A 177 22.38 -5.37 -11.07
C LYS A 177 23.80 -5.92 -10.87
N PRO A 178 24.82 -5.07 -10.74
CA PRO A 178 26.14 -5.51 -10.30
C PRO A 178 26.08 -6.16 -8.91
N HIS A 179 26.81 -7.25 -8.70
CA HIS A 179 26.86 -7.99 -7.44
C HIS A 179 28.30 -8.42 -7.09
N GLY A 180 29.00 -7.57 -6.32
CA GLY A 180 30.41 -7.80 -5.99
C GLY A 180 31.36 -7.43 -7.12
N ILE A 181 32.60 -7.93 -7.07
CA ILE A 181 33.71 -7.46 -7.91
C ILE A 181 33.58 -7.92 -9.38
N ASN A 182 33.03 -9.11 -9.62
CA ASN A 182 32.88 -9.68 -10.97
C ASN A 182 31.60 -10.52 -11.10
N ASN A 183 30.52 -10.21 -10.37
CA ASN A 183 29.25 -10.90 -10.61
C ASN A 183 28.15 -9.93 -10.96
N THR A 184 27.15 -10.46 -11.65
CA THR A 184 25.92 -9.78 -12.00
C THR A 184 24.76 -10.57 -11.39
N ALA A 185 23.95 -9.90 -10.58
CA ALA A 185 22.68 -10.45 -10.11
C ALA A 185 21.58 -10.15 -11.14
N ILE A 186 20.88 -11.19 -11.54
CA ILE A 186 19.66 -11.13 -12.34
C ILE A 186 18.50 -11.48 -11.42
N GLU A 187 17.62 -10.51 -11.18
CA GLU A 187 16.44 -10.64 -10.34
C GLU A 187 15.19 -10.69 -11.21
N VAL A 188 14.29 -11.61 -10.91
CA VAL A 188 12.95 -11.69 -11.49
C VAL A 188 11.96 -11.24 -10.41
N VAL A 189 11.29 -10.13 -10.67
CA VAL A 189 10.34 -9.49 -9.74
C VAL A 189 8.96 -9.54 -10.36
N MET A 190 7.99 -10.06 -9.62
CA MET A 190 6.58 -9.94 -9.98
C MET A 190 6.02 -8.65 -9.40
N GLU A 191 5.47 -7.81 -10.27
CA GLU A 191 4.70 -6.63 -9.88
C GLU A 191 3.22 -7.00 -9.86
N VAL A 192 2.55 -6.70 -8.76
CA VAL A 192 1.11 -6.95 -8.56
C VAL A 192 0.43 -5.63 -8.26
N ASP A 193 -0.55 -5.28 -9.08
CA ASP A 193 -1.36 -4.07 -8.96
C ASP A 193 -2.83 -4.48 -8.77
N VAL A 194 -3.42 -4.08 -7.64
CA VAL A 194 -4.84 -4.32 -7.32
C VAL A 194 -5.53 -2.99 -7.04
N THR A 195 -6.63 -2.73 -7.73
CA THR A 195 -7.48 -1.57 -7.47
C THR A 195 -8.71 -1.98 -6.64
N LEU A 196 -8.86 -1.35 -5.48
CA LEU A 196 -9.91 -1.62 -4.50
C LEU A 196 -10.69 -0.34 -4.21
N GLN A 197 -11.97 -0.47 -3.90
CA GLN A 197 -12.82 0.60 -3.43
C GLN A 197 -13.10 0.37 -1.95
N VAL A 198 -12.66 1.31 -1.12
CA VAL A 198 -13.01 1.39 0.30
C VAL A 198 -14.40 2.00 0.41
N ILE A 199 -15.28 1.37 1.17
CA ILE A 199 -16.67 1.76 1.38
C ILE A 199 -16.87 2.06 2.87
N ILE A 200 -17.25 3.29 3.16
CA ILE A 200 -17.67 3.72 4.51
C ILE A 200 -19.09 4.31 4.42
N PRO A 201 -19.85 4.43 5.53
CA PRO A 201 -21.27 4.80 5.48
C PRO A 201 -21.60 6.10 4.73
N PHE A 202 -20.67 7.04 4.60
CA PHE A 202 -20.90 8.35 4.00
C PHE A 202 -20.11 8.62 2.72
N ARG A 203 -19.17 7.73 2.34
CA ARG A 203 -18.24 7.95 1.23
C ARG A 203 -17.61 6.67 0.74
N THR A 204 -17.23 6.64 -0.52
CA THR A 204 -16.34 5.62 -1.08
C THR A 204 -15.05 6.26 -1.60
N LYS A 205 -13.96 5.49 -1.60
CA LYS A 205 -12.68 5.94 -2.17
C LYS A 205 -11.96 4.78 -2.84
N GLU A 206 -11.50 5.02 -4.06
CA GLU A 206 -10.64 4.10 -4.79
C GLU A 206 -9.19 4.20 -4.29
N ILE A 207 -8.57 3.04 -4.11
CA ILE A 207 -7.16 2.88 -3.77
C ILE A 207 -6.53 1.85 -4.71
N THR A 208 -5.28 2.09 -5.10
CA THR A 208 -4.47 1.11 -5.83
C THR A 208 -3.35 0.64 -4.91
N VAL A 209 -3.29 -0.67 -4.69
CA VAL A 209 -2.24 -1.32 -3.90
C VAL A 209 -1.27 -1.97 -4.89
N LYS A 210 0.00 -1.58 -4.78
CA LYS A 210 1.09 -2.11 -5.61
C LYS A 210 2.05 -2.89 -4.73
N GLN A 211 2.45 -4.09 -5.17
CA GLN A 211 3.41 -4.91 -4.47
C GLN A 211 4.43 -5.50 -5.45
N ASN A 212 5.72 -5.36 -5.10
CA ASN A 212 6.81 -5.96 -5.85
C ASN A 212 7.34 -7.15 -5.06
N ILE A 213 7.26 -8.34 -5.64
CA ILE A 213 7.59 -9.61 -4.99
C ILE A 213 8.76 -10.25 -5.76
N PRO A 214 9.96 -10.34 -5.16
CA PRO A 214 11.07 -11.06 -5.79
C PRO A 214 10.76 -12.56 -5.83
N ILE A 215 10.76 -13.12 -7.04
CA ILE A 215 10.44 -14.55 -7.25
C ILE A 215 11.71 -15.35 -7.44
N ALA A 216 12.68 -14.85 -8.21
CA ALA A 216 13.93 -15.54 -8.48
C ALA A 216 15.12 -14.58 -8.46
N THR A 217 16.29 -15.07 -8.06
CA THR A 217 17.55 -14.33 -8.17
C THR A 217 18.66 -15.28 -8.58
N ARG A 218 19.37 -14.94 -9.66
CA ARG A 218 20.52 -15.70 -10.17
C ARG A 218 21.75 -14.81 -10.18
N ILE A 219 22.83 -15.28 -9.59
CA ILE A 219 24.13 -14.62 -9.65
C ILE A 219 24.95 -15.27 -10.76
N VAL A 220 25.46 -14.46 -11.69
CA VAL A 220 26.30 -14.88 -12.81
C VAL A 220 27.68 -14.31 -12.60
N GLN A 221 28.69 -15.17 -12.55
CA GLN A 221 30.08 -14.77 -12.46
C GLN A 221 30.60 -14.37 -13.84
N GLY A 222 31.06 -13.13 -13.97
CA GLY A 222 31.78 -12.62 -15.13
C GLY A 222 33.26 -12.94 -15.09
N GLU A 223 33.92 -12.83 -16.24
CA GLU A 223 35.35 -13.06 -16.35
C GLU A 223 36.14 -11.88 -15.79
N VAL A 224 37.21 -12.18 -15.04
CA VAL A 224 38.18 -11.16 -14.64
C VAL A 224 39.04 -10.82 -15.87
N PRO A 225 39.07 -9.55 -16.32
CA PRO A 225 39.89 -9.18 -17.47
C PRO A 225 41.36 -9.49 -17.21
N SER A 226 41.99 -10.28 -18.10
CA SER A 226 43.43 -10.49 -18.07
C SER A 226 44.14 -9.32 -18.73
N TYR A 227 44.30 -8.20 -17.99
CA TYR A 227 45.18 -7.13 -18.43
C TYR A 227 46.64 -7.59 -18.33
N TYR A 228 47.21 -8.01 -19.46
CA TYR A 228 48.66 -8.04 -19.64
C TYR A 228 49.14 -6.64 -19.97
N GLY A 229 49.77 -5.97 -19.01
CA GLY A 229 50.46 -4.70 -19.24
C GLY A 229 51.65 -4.91 -20.17
N ASN A 230 51.45 -4.76 -21.48
CA ASN A 230 52.56 -4.58 -22.41
C ASN A 230 52.78 -3.08 -22.60
N GLY A 231 53.65 -2.51 -21.76
CA GLY A 231 54.15 -1.14 -21.87
C GLY A 231 55.02 -0.99 -23.12
N GLY A 232 54.40 -0.86 -24.29
CA GLY A 232 55.05 -0.40 -25.50
C GLY A 232 55.00 1.11 -25.57
N VAL A 233 56.02 1.79 -25.05
CA VAL A 233 56.23 3.22 -25.31
C VAL A 233 56.49 3.38 -26.81
N VAL A 234 55.54 3.97 -27.53
CA VAL A 234 55.77 4.43 -28.91
C VAL A 234 56.50 5.77 -28.82
N VAL A 235 57.82 5.75 -29.06
CA VAL A 235 58.61 6.98 -29.22
C VAL A 235 58.36 7.52 -30.64
N PRO A 236 57.99 8.80 -30.83
CA PRO A 236 57.81 9.36 -32.17
C PRO A 236 59.17 9.59 -32.84
N ASP A 237 59.33 9.13 -34.08
CA ASP A 237 60.53 9.33 -34.90
C ASP A 237 60.67 10.83 -35.26
N SER A 238 61.66 11.50 -34.66
CA SER A 238 62.00 12.88 -35.01
C SER A 238 62.95 12.90 -36.20
N LYS A 239 62.43 13.03 -37.42
CA LYS A 239 63.24 13.46 -38.57
C LYS A 239 63.03 14.94 -38.86
N GLY A 240 63.87 15.75 -38.23
CA GLY A 240 64.13 17.14 -38.59
C GLY A 240 65.06 17.23 -39.81
N LYS A 241 64.58 17.99 -40.80
CA LYS A 241 65.28 18.82 -41.79
C LYS A 241 66.81 18.73 -41.87
N LYS A 242 67.30 18.50 -43.09
CA LYS A 242 68.47 19.20 -43.63
C LYS A 242 68.07 19.85 -44.95
N GLU A 243 67.96 21.18 -44.93
CA GLU A 243 68.05 22.08 -46.08
C GLU A 243 69.38 22.83 -45.91
N ASP A 244 70.17 22.84 -46.99
CA ASP A 244 71.07 23.87 -47.52
C ASP A 244 72.11 24.54 -46.58
N ASP A 245 73.38 24.13 -46.75
CA ASP A 245 74.48 24.86 -47.44
C ASP A 245 75.85 24.25 -47.09
#